data_AF-A0A1C2DDG7-F1
#
_entry.id   AF-A0A1C2DDG7-F1
#
_cell.length_a   1.000
_cell.length_b   1.000
_cell.length_c   1.000
_cell.angle_alpha   90.00
_cell.angle_beta   90.00
_cell.angle_gamma   90.00
#
_symmetry.space_group_name_H-M   'P 1'
#
loop_
_entity.id
_entity.type
_entity.pdbx_description
1 polymer ?
#
loop_
_entity_poly.entity_id
_entity_poly.type
_entity_poly.pdbx_seq_one_letter_code
_entity_poly.pdbx_strand_id
1 'polypeptide(L)'
;MSAPIIWIAGPTRYYEGKYTAFDLAWEFVAENRNQQLLRYRLRYKAETRKFTVQALKSDIGDQAHVSTIRRFYQHVAIGRSDLPRGDLLTALKAMLPAAEIGFATALGITGRRQG
;
A
#
# COMPACT_ATOMS: atom_id res chain seq x y z
N MET A 1 -16.66 1.35 -14.14
CA MET A 1 -16.49 0.88 -12.74
C MET A 1 -15.27 -0.02 -12.69
N SER A 2 -14.29 0.23 -11.81
CA SER A 2 -13.12 -0.67 -11.68
C SER A 2 -13.56 -2.03 -11.14
N ALA A 3 -13.05 -3.11 -11.75
CA ALA A 3 -13.30 -4.45 -11.29
C ALA A 3 -12.79 -4.61 -9.84
N PRO A 4 -13.52 -5.32 -8.97
CA PRO A 4 -13.17 -5.39 -7.57
C PRO A 4 -11.94 -6.27 -7.34
N ILE A 5 -11.15 -5.91 -6.32
CA ILE A 5 -9.96 -6.64 -5.88
C ILE A 5 -10.37 -8.01 -5.31
N ILE A 6 -9.63 -9.06 -5.68
CA ILE A 6 -9.82 -10.42 -5.19
C ILE A 6 -8.84 -10.80 -4.08
N TRP A 7 -7.62 -10.28 -4.16
CA TRP A 7 -6.61 -10.39 -3.11
C TRP A 7 -5.66 -9.20 -3.19
N ILE A 8 -4.99 -8.94 -2.08
CA ILE A 8 -3.93 -7.95 -1.98
C ILE A 8 -2.84 -8.43 -1.03
N ALA A 9 -1.59 -8.16 -1.38
CA ALA A 9 -0.43 -8.50 -0.60
C ALA A 9 0.45 -7.26 -0.39
N GLY A 10 1.10 -7.21 0.77
CA GLY A 10 2.07 -6.18 1.10
C GLY A 10 2.08 -5.85 2.60
N PRO A 11 2.91 -4.87 3.01
CA PRO A 11 3.75 -4.04 2.14
C PRO A 11 4.89 -4.83 1.46
N THR A 12 5.08 -4.66 0.15
CA THR A 12 6.10 -5.34 -0.67
C THR A 12 7.39 -4.53 -0.81
N ARG A 13 7.29 -3.21 -0.62
CA ARG A 13 8.41 -2.28 -0.51
C ARG A 13 8.07 -1.17 0.47
N TYR A 14 9.11 -0.66 1.13
CA TYR A 14 9.05 0.48 2.03
C TYR A 14 10.04 1.54 1.56
N TYR A 15 9.61 2.80 1.57
CA TYR A 15 10.42 3.95 1.19
C TYR A 15 10.37 4.99 2.30
N GLU A 16 11.54 5.41 2.77
CA GLU A 16 11.71 6.58 3.61
C GLU A 16 12.18 7.75 2.75
N GLY A 17 11.44 8.86 2.78
CA GLY A 17 11.77 10.10 2.11
C GLY A 17 13.09 10.70 2.63
N LYS A 18 13.73 11.53 1.82
CA LYS A 18 14.93 12.28 2.23
C LYS A 18 14.59 13.21 3.41
N TYR A 19 15.53 13.34 4.34
CA TYR A 19 15.47 14.06 5.63
C TYR A 19 14.82 15.45 5.67
N THR A 20 14.56 16.08 4.52
CA THR A 20 13.87 17.38 4.42
C THR A 20 12.34 17.27 4.43
N ALA A 21 11.78 16.13 4.02
CA ALA A 21 10.35 15.83 4.06
C ALA A 21 10.18 14.36 4.43
N PHE A 22 9.82 14.08 5.68
CA PHE A 22 9.59 12.72 6.20
C PHE A 22 8.34 12.09 5.57
N ASP A 23 8.42 11.75 4.29
CA ASP A 23 7.38 11.02 3.57
C ASP A 23 7.66 9.53 3.66
N LEU A 24 6.70 8.77 4.17
CA LEU A 24 6.79 7.31 4.16
C LEU A 24 5.93 6.75 3.03
N ALA A 25 6.38 5.69 2.38
CA ALA A 25 5.56 5.00 1.41
C ALA A 25 5.68 3.49 1.47
N TRP A 26 4.56 2.81 1.32
CA TRP A 26 4.44 1.36 1.28
C TRP A 26 3.78 0.94 -0.03
N GLU A 27 4.37 -0.04 -0.71
CA GLU A 27 3.80 -0.59 -1.94
C GLU A 27 3.04 -1.89 -1.68
N PHE A 28 1.98 -2.09 -2.44
CA PHE A 28 1.12 -3.26 -2.38
C PHE A 28 0.87 -3.78 -3.78
N VAL A 29 0.70 -5.08 -3.89
CA VAL A 29 0.33 -5.78 -5.13
C VAL A 29 -1.03 -6.40 -4.92
N ALA A 30 -1.93 -6.19 -5.86
CA ALA A 30 -3.27 -6.73 -5.82
C ALA A 30 -3.62 -7.33 -7.17
N GLU A 31 -4.68 -8.11 -7.18
CA GLU A 31 -5.30 -8.58 -8.40
C GLU A 31 -6.80 -8.30 -8.37
N ASN A 32 -7.38 -7.96 -9.51
CA ASN A 32 -8.82 -7.79 -9.65
C ASN A 32 -9.49 -9.04 -10.25
N ARG A 33 -10.82 -9.04 -10.29
CA ARG A 33 -11.61 -10.14 -10.90
C ARG A 33 -11.32 -10.39 -12.39
N ASN A 34 -10.73 -9.43 -13.10
CA ASN A 34 -10.35 -9.56 -14.51
C ASN A 34 -8.95 -10.16 -14.67
N GLN A 35 -8.36 -10.68 -13.59
CA GLN A 35 -7.00 -11.21 -13.55
C GLN A 35 -5.92 -10.20 -13.92
N GLN A 36 -6.16 -8.92 -13.65
CA GLN A 36 -5.18 -7.87 -13.89
C GLN A 36 -4.41 -7.58 -12.62
N LEU A 37 -3.09 -7.55 -12.73
CA LEU A 37 -2.23 -7.11 -11.63
C LEU A 37 -2.39 -5.60 -11.43
N LEU A 38 -2.57 -5.17 -10.20
CA LEU A 38 -2.65 -3.78 -9.79
C LEU A 38 -1.56 -3.50 -8.77
N ARG A 39 -0.91 -2.35 -8.87
CA ARG A 39 0.06 -1.89 -7.88
C ARG A 39 -0.48 -0.65 -7.20
N TYR A 40 -0.35 -0.60 -5.88
CA TYR A 40 -0.76 0.55 -5.08
C TYR A 40 0.40 1.04 -4.24
N ARG A 41 0.45 2.35 -4.01
CA ARG A 41 1.36 2.98 -3.07
C ARG A 41 0.55 3.74 -2.04
N LEU A 42 0.63 3.30 -0.79
CA LEU A 42 0.16 4.07 0.35
C LEU A 42 1.27 5.04 0.74
N ARG A 43 1.01 6.34 0.72
CA ARG A 43 1.96 7.37 1.15
C ARG A 43 1.46 8.02 2.42
N TYR A 44 2.34 8.27 3.37
CA TYR A 44 2.11 9.16 4.49
C TYR A 44 2.93 10.42 4.31
N LYS A 45 2.27 11.59 4.34
CA LYS A 45 2.93 12.88 4.29
C LYS A 45 3.01 13.48 5.68
N ALA A 46 4.21 13.65 6.24
CA ALA A 46 4.38 14.22 7.58
C ALA A 46 3.83 15.64 7.70
N GLU A 47 4.00 16.48 6.66
CA GLU A 47 3.52 17.87 6.63
C GLU A 47 2.00 17.98 6.87
N THR A 48 1.23 17.10 6.23
CA THR A 48 -0.23 17.11 6.30
C THR A 48 -0.81 16.08 7.25
N ARG A 49 0.03 15.16 7.77
CA ARG A 49 -0.34 14.00 8.59
C ARG A 49 -1.42 13.12 7.98
N LYS A 50 -1.42 13.04 6.66
CA LYS A 50 -2.43 12.31 5.90
C LYS A 50 -1.80 11.17 5.14
N PHE A 51 -2.55 10.07 5.11
CA PHE A 51 -2.28 8.97 4.22
C PHE A 51 -3.05 9.16 2.92
N THR A 52 -2.41 8.85 1.80
CA THR A 52 -3.04 8.86 0.48
C THR A 52 -2.69 7.58 -0.26
N VAL A 53 -3.62 7.10 -1.10
CA VAL A 53 -3.36 5.95 -1.99
C VAL A 53 -3.13 6.47 -3.40
N GLN A 54 -2.09 5.95 -4.03
CA GLN A 54 -1.81 6.14 -5.43
C GLN A 54 -1.85 4.80 -6.14
N ALA A 55 -2.63 4.70 -7.23
CA ALA A 55 -2.50 3.59 -8.17
C ALA A 55 -1.22 3.77 -9.00
N LEU A 56 -0.39 2.74 -9.03
CA LEU A 56 0.79 2.67 -9.88
C LEU A 56 0.45 1.95 -11.18
N LYS A 57 1.14 2.30 -12.27
CA LYS A 57 1.02 1.54 -13.51
C LYS A 57 1.69 0.18 -13.32
N SER A 58 0.93 -0.88 -13.51
CA SER A 58 1.48 -2.22 -13.74
C SER A 58 2.02 -2.27 -15.17
N ASP A 59 3.21 -2.81 -15.37
CA ASP A 59 3.80 -2.94 -16.70
C ASP A 59 3.28 -4.18 -17.45
N ILE A 60 3.67 -4.33 -18.72
CA ILE A 60 3.25 -5.46 -19.56
C ILE A 60 3.82 -6.78 -19.03
N GLY A 61 5.00 -6.77 -18.43
CA GLY A 61 5.63 -7.96 -17.85
C GLY A 61 4.88 -8.47 -16.62
N ASP A 62 4.45 -7.56 -15.75
CA ASP A 62 3.57 -7.85 -14.62
C ASP A 62 2.28 -8.53 -15.07
N GLN A 63 1.67 -8.05 -16.17
CA GLN A 63 0.45 -8.65 -16.71
C GLN A 63 0.72 -10.03 -17.36
N ALA A 64 1.85 -10.20 -18.04
CA ALA A 64 2.24 -11.49 -18.62
C ALA A 64 2.52 -12.57 -17.55
N HIS A 65 2.92 -12.15 -16.34
CA HIS A 65 3.31 -13.04 -15.25
C HIS A 65 2.37 -13.00 -14.03
N VAL A 66 1.11 -12.59 -14.20
CA VAL A 66 0.11 -12.50 -13.11
C VAL A 66 0.04 -13.78 -12.28
N SER A 67 -0.03 -14.95 -12.92
CA SER A 67 -0.14 -16.24 -12.22
C SER A 67 1.09 -16.54 -11.36
N THR A 68 2.29 -16.21 -11.87
CA THR A 68 3.56 -16.34 -11.15
C THR A 68 3.61 -15.39 -9.97
N ILE A 69 3.27 -14.11 -10.17
CA ILE A 69 3.25 -13.09 -9.12
C ILE A 69 2.23 -13.46 -8.03
N ARG A 70 1.04 -13.93 -8.41
CA ARG A 70 0.03 -14.44 -7.47
C ARG A 70 0.60 -15.55 -6.61
N ARG A 71 1.27 -16.54 -7.21
CA ARG A 71 1.91 -17.65 -6.48
C ARG A 71 2.98 -17.17 -5.52
N PHE A 72 3.80 -16.18 -5.90
CA PHE A 72 4.81 -15.61 -5.01
C PHE A 72 4.19 -14.98 -3.75
N TYR A 73 3.09 -14.25 -3.91
CA TYR A 73 2.45 -13.53 -2.80
C TYR A 73 1.37 -14.32 -2.07
N GLN A 74 1.02 -15.54 -2.51
CA GLN A 74 -0.12 -16.30 -2.00
C GLN A 74 -0.12 -16.49 -0.47
N HIS A 75 1.07 -16.60 0.14
CA HIS A 75 1.22 -16.88 1.57
C HIS A 75 1.02 -15.65 2.46
N VAL A 76 1.14 -14.46 1.89
CA VAL A 76 1.02 -13.17 2.59
C VAL A 76 -0.14 -12.33 2.07
N ALA A 77 -0.89 -12.86 1.09
CA ALA A 77 -2.03 -12.21 0.51
C ALA A 77 -3.24 -12.32 1.43
N ILE A 78 -3.94 -11.20 1.60
CA ILE A 78 -5.24 -11.15 2.25
C ILE A 78 -6.30 -11.24 1.17
N GLY A 79 -7.23 -12.19 1.32
CA GLY A 79 -8.35 -12.38 0.41
C GLY A 79 -9.40 -11.29 0.57
N ARG A 80 -10.22 -11.08 -0.46
CA ARG A 80 -11.30 -10.07 -0.43
C ARG A 80 -12.25 -10.23 0.77
N SER A 81 -12.54 -11.45 1.19
CA SER A 81 -13.37 -11.77 2.37
C SER A 81 -12.85 -11.12 3.65
N ASP A 82 -11.53 -11.02 3.76
CA ASP A 82 -10.80 -10.60 4.95
C ASP A 82 -10.35 -9.14 4.84
N LEU A 83 -10.57 -8.50 3.68
CA LEU A 83 -10.31 -7.07 3.52
C LEU A 83 -11.37 -6.25 4.26
N PRO A 84 -10.95 -5.20 5.00
CA PRO A 84 -11.88 -4.28 5.64
C PRO A 84 -12.90 -3.76 4.64
N ARG A 85 -14.18 -3.83 5.00
CA ARG A 85 -15.25 -3.24 4.19
C ARG A 85 -15.08 -1.72 4.22
N GLY A 86 -14.71 -1.12 3.09
CA GLY A 86 -14.45 0.31 3.03
C GLY A 86 -13.73 0.72 1.75
N ASP A 87 -13.15 1.92 1.78
CA ASP A 87 -12.29 2.41 0.72
C ASP A 87 -10.92 1.71 0.74
N LEU A 88 -10.24 1.72 -0.41
CA LEU A 88 -8.93 1.08 -0.55
C LEU A 88 -7.90 1.63 0.47
N LEU A 89 -7.99 2.92 0.83
CA LEU A 89 -7.12 3.55 1.80
C LEU A 89 -7.19 2.86 3.17
N THR A 90 -8.40 2.60 3.67
CA THR A 90 -8.61 1.94 4.96
C THR A 90 -8.07 0.52 4.93
N ALA A 91 -8.30 -0.21 3.83
CA ALA A 91 -7.77 -1.55 3.65
C ALA A 91 -6.24 -1.58 3.68
N LEU A 92 -5.57 -0.73 2.91
CA LEU A 92 -4.09 -0.67 2.88
C LEU A 92 -3.48 -0.29 4.23
N LYS A 93 -4.12 0.65 4.96
CA LYS A 93 -3.66 1.04 6.31
C LYS A 93 -3.76 -0.12 7.30
N ALA A 94 -4.86 -0.88 7.26
CA ALA A 94 -5.07 -2.01 8.16
C ALA A 94 -4.05 -3.14 7.94
N MET A 95 -3.43 -3.20 6.75
CA MET A 95 -2.35 -4.14 6.44
C MET A 95 -0.99 -3.70 6.98
N LEU A 96 -0.84 -2.47 7.47
CA LEU A 96 0.41 -2.04 8.09
C LEU A 96 0.54 -2.58 9.52
N PRO A 97 1.73 -3.03 9.94
CA PRO A 97 2.01 -3.32 11.34
C PRO A 97 1.71 -2.09 12.23
N ALA A 98 1.18 -2.33 13.44
CA ALA A 98 0.90 -1.24 14.39
C ALA A 98 2.15 -0.37 14.69
N ALA A 99 3.34 -0.98 14.66
CA ALA A 99 4.61 -0.28 14.82
C ALA A 99 4.88 0.74 13.69
N GLU A 100 4.58 0.40 12.44
CA GLU A 100 4.74 1.29 11.27
C GLU A 100 3.78 2.47 11.34
N ILE A 101 2.53 2.23 11.76
CA ILE A 101 1.53 3.28 11.98
C ILE A 101 1.99 4.20 13.12
N GLY A 102 2.51 3.63 14.20
CA GLY A 102 3.08 4.36 15.34
C GLY A 102 4.26 5.22 14.93
N PHE A 103 5.18 4.68 14.12
CA PHE A 103 6.33 5.40 13.59
C PHE A 103 5.92 6.56 12.68
N ALA A 104 5.03 6.33 11.71
CA ALA A 104 4.49 7.38 10.84
C ALA A 104 3.83 8.51 11.67
N THR A 105 3.05 8.14 12.69
CA THR A 105 2.38 9.10 13.56
C THR A 105 3.39 9.88 14.42
N ALA A 106 4.40 9.22 14.97
CA ALA A 106 5.47 9.85 15.74
C ALA A 106 6.28 10.84 14.89
N LEU A 107 6.60 10.50 13.65
CA LEU A 107 7.24 11.41 12.68
C LEU A 107 6.40 12.66 12.41
N GLY A 108 5.08 12.50 12.30
CA GLY A 108 4.16 13.64 12.17
C GLY A 108 4.17 14.58 13.38
N ILE A 109 4.55 14.08 14.57
CA ILE A 109 4.66 14.85 15.82
C ILE A 109 6.03 15.54 15.90
N THR A 110 7.13 14.86 15.59
CA THR A 110 8.50 15.41 15.67
C THR A 110 8.80 16.44 14.58
N GLY A 111 8.22 16.31 13.38
CA GLY A 111 8.31 17.34 12.34
C GLY A 111 7.73 18.71 12.75
N ARG A 112 6.92 18.77 13.82
CA ARG A 112 6.40 20.03 14.39
C ARG A 112 7.44 20.80 15.21
N ARG A 113 8.50 20.15 15.70
CA ARG A 113 9.50 20.79 16.57
C ARG A 113 10.63 21.49 15.82
N GLN A 114 10.71 21.33 14.50
CA GLN A 114 11.76 21.95 13.67
C GLN A 114 11.22 22.94 12.62
N GLY A 115 9.93 23.29 12.69
CA GLY A 115 9.31 24.32 11.84
C GLY A 115 9.08 25.62 12.60
#